data_AF-A0A932N9D7-F1
#
_entry.id   AF-A0A932N9D7-F1
#
_cell.length_a   1.000
_cell.length_b   1.000
_cell.length_c   1.000
_cell.angle_alpha   90.00
_cell.angle_beta   90.00
_cell.angle_gamma   90.00
#
_symmetry.space_group_name_H-M   'P 1'
#
loop_
_entity.id
_entity.type
_entity.pdbx_description
1 polymer ?
#
loop_
_entity_poly.entity_id
_entity_poly.type
_entity_poly.pdbx_seq_one_letter_code
_entity_poly.pdbx_strand_id
1 'polypeptide(L)'
;MSNWMLWALLSAVFAALTAIFAKIGIKGIDADLATLIRSIFIVILLALFVYATGKWRDPSEFSGKTWLFLLLSACATGASWVCYFRALQIGRASQVAPIDKFSIVLVVLFAVLFLGERPSLHEWAGIALIATGVMVLAFK
;
A
#
# COMPACT_ATOMS: atom_id res chain seq x y z
N MET A 1 -3.02 26.19 -1.87
CA MET A 1 -3.57 24.89 -2.32
C MET A 1 -3.12 23.82 -1.35
N SER A 2 -4.04 22.98 -0.91
CA SER A 2 -3.86 22.04 0.18
C SER A 2 -2.76 21.01 -0.11
N ASN A 3 -1.71 21.02 0.73
CA ASN A 3 -0.46 20.25 0.59
C ASN A 3 -0.65 18.73 0.41
N TRP A 4 -1.83 18.18 0.73
CA TRP A 4 -2.12 16.74 0.60
C TRP A 4 -2.00 16.23 -0.85
N MET A 5 -2.33 17.05 -1.84
CA MET A 5 -2.29 16.62 -3.25
C MET A 5 -0.85 16.44 -3.73
N LEU A 6 0.07 17.30 -3.26
CA LEU A 6 1.51 17.15 -3.53
C LEU A 6 2.06 15.86 -2.89
N TRP A 7 1.70 15.58 -1.64
CA TRP A 7 2.08 14.33 -0.96
C TRP A 7 1.50 13.09 -1.65
N ALA A 8 0.26 13.15 -2.14
CA ALA A 8 -0.37 12.06 -2.87
C ALA A 8 0.32 11.81 -4.22
N LEU A 9 0.67 12.86 -4.96
CA LEU A 9 1.43 12.74 -6.21
C LEU A 9 2.83 12.16 -5.99
N LEU A 10 3.54 12.64 -4.96
CA LEU A 10 4.83 12.07 -4.57
C LEU A 10 4.69 10.59 -4.19
N SER A 11 3.67 10.23 -3.41
CA SER A 11 3.37 8.84 -3.04
C SER A 11 3.14 7.97 -4.28
N ALA A 12 2.40 8.46 -5.28
CA ALA A 12 2.16 7.75 -6.53
C ALA A 12 3.47 7.49 -7.31
N VAL A 13 4.35 8.48 -7.39
CA VAL A 13 5.68 8.34 -8.03
C VAL A 13 6.52 7.29 -7.29
N PHE A 14 6.60 7.36 -5.97
CA PHE A 14 7.36 6.39 -5.16
C PHE A 14 6.75 4.98 -5.24
N ALA A 15 5.43 4.85 -5.30
CA ALA A 15 4.76 3.56 -5.48
C ALA A 15 5.10 2.94 -6.84
N ALA A 16 5.13 3.73 -7.91
CA ALA A 16 5.53 3.27 -9.23
C ALA A 16 7.00 2.81 -9.25
N LEU A 17 7.92 3.60 -8.70
CA LEU A 17 9.33 3.22 -8.57
C LEU A 17 9.51 1.94 -7.75
N THR A 18 8.77 1.82 -6.63
CA THR A 18 8.79 0.62 -5.78
C THR A 18 8.38 -0.62 -6.57
N ALA A 19 7.34 -0.54 -7.40
CA ALA A 19 6.91 -1.67 -8.22
C ALA A 19 7.97 -2.11 -9.24
N ILE A 20 8.63 -1.15 -9.89
CA ILE A 20 9.70 -1.44 -10.87
C ILE A 20 10.94 -2.01 -10.18
N PHE A 21 11.44 -1.37 -9.13
CA PHE A 21 12.61 -1.85 -8.38
C PHE A 21 12.35 -3.21 -7.74
N ALA A 22 11.15 -3.45 -7.19
CA ALA A 22 10.80 -4.76 -6.66
C ALA A 22 10.79 -5.82 -7.76
N LYS A 23 10.16 -5.57 -8.91
CA LYS A 23 10.15 -6.53 -10.04
C LYS A 23 11.56 -6.86 -10.52
N ILE A 24 12.49 -5.91 -10.50
CA ILE A 24 13.89 -6.14 -10.84
C ILE A 24 14.60 -6.91 -9.71
N GLY A 25 14.42 -6.51 -8.46
CA GLY A 25 15.09 -7.08 -7.29
C GLY A 25 14.67 -8.50 -6.93
N ILE A 26 13.43 -8.91 -7.23
CA ILE A 26 12.96 -10.29 -7.02
C ILE A 26 13.38 -11.26 -8.14
N LYS A 27 14.05 -10.79 -9.20
CA LYS A 27 14.54 -11.69 -10.25
C LYS A 27 15.71 -12.52 -9.71
N GLY A 28 15.52 -13.83 -9.65
CA GLY A 28 16.58 -14.78 -9.26
C GLY A 28 16.72 -15.01 -7.76
N ILE A 29 15.87 -14.39 -6.93
CA ILE A 29 15.75 -14.69 -5.50
C ILE A 29 14.28 -14.93 -5.14
N ASP A 30 14.04 -15.64 -4.04
CA ASP A 30 12.70 -15.84 -3.53
C ASP A 30 12.03 -14.49 -3.14
N ALA A 31 10.75 -14.33 -3.48
CA ALA A 31 10.03 -13.07 -3.26
C ALA A 31 9.82 -12.78 -1.76
N ASP A 32 9.70 -13.80 -0.92
CA ASP A 32 9.53 -13.64 0.52
C ASP A 32 10.84 -13.15 1.14
N LEU A 33 11.98 -13.70 0.69
CA LEU A 33 13.32 -13.24 1.11
C LEU A 33 13.58 -11.79 0.66
N ALA A 34 13.27 -11.45 -0.59
CA ALA A 34 13.42 -10.08 -1.09
C ALA A 34 12.57 -9.07 -0.30
N THR A 35 11.35 -9.47 0.06
CA THR A 35 10.43 -8.66 0.87
C THR A 35 10.96 -8.45 2.27
N LEU A 36 11.55 -9.48 2.89
CA LEU A 36 12.18 -9.39 4.21
C LEU A 36 13.35 -8.39 4.19
N ILE A 37 14.27 -8.53 3.23
CA ILE A 37 15.42 -7.61 3.08
C ILE A 37 14.93 -6.17 2.92
N ARG A 38 13.95 -5.94 2.03
CA ARG A 38 13.35 -4.63 1.82
C ARG A 38 12.74 -4.06 3.10
N SER A 39 12.05 -4.88 3.88
CA SER A 39 11.41 -4.47 5.13
C SER A 39 12.42 -4.00 6.18
N ILE A 40 13.58 -4.68 6.28
CA ILE A 40 14.67 -4.26 7.17
C ILE A 40 15.17 -2.85 6.80
N PHE A 41 15.40 -2.60 5.51
CA PHE A 41 15.81 -1.27 5.03
C PHE A 41 14.76 -0.20 5.31
N ILE A 42 13.47 -0.51 5.13
CA ILE A 42 12.36 0.39 5.46
C ILE A 42 12.36 0.73 6.95
N VAL A 43 12.53 -0.26 7.82
CA VAL A 43 12.59 -0.06 9.28
C VAL A 43 13.74 0.88 9.64
N ILE A 44 14.94 0.66 9.09
CA ILE A 44 16.11 1.52 9.35
C ILE A 44 15.86 2.95 8.89
N LEU A 45 15.34 3.14 7.67
CA LEU A 45 15.02 4.46 7.11
C LEU A 45 13.97 5.19 7.94
N LEU A 46 12.89 4.52 8.33
CA LEU A 46 11.83 5.10 9.16
C LEU A 46 12.34 5.44 10.56
N ALA A 47 13.14 4.57 11.18
CA ALA A 47 13.74 4.82 12.49
C ALA A 47 14.65 6.06 12.45
N LEU A 48 15.52 6.16 11.44
CA LEU A 48 16.37 7.33 11.24
C LEU A 48 15.55 8.60 11.02
N PHE A 49 14.49 8.53 10.22
CA PHE A 49 13.61 9.67 9.96
C PHE A 49 12.87 10.14 11.23
N VAL A 50 12.30 9.22 12.01
CA VAL A 50 11.62 9.56 13.29
C VAL A 50 12.60 10.16 14.29
N TYR A 51 13.81 9.60 14.37
CA TYR A 51 14.87 10.12 15.22
C TYR A 51 15.31 11.53 14.78
N ALA A 52 15.63 11.71 13.49
CA ALA A 52 16.08 13.00 12.94
C ALA A 52 15.01 14.11 13.02
N THR A 53 13.73 13.74 12.98
CA THR A 53 12.62 14.70 13.12
C THR A 53 12.23 14.96 14.58
N GLY A 54 12.89 14.32 15.55
CA GLY A 54 12.61 14.47 16.98
C GLY A 54 11.23 13.95 17.39
N LYS A 55 10.61 13.09 16.57
CA LYS A 55 9.24 12.58 16.79
C LYS A 55 9.20 11.28 17.60
N TRP A 56 10.35 10.85 18.12
CA TRP A 56 10.44 9.67 18.95
C TRP A 56 9.62 9.88 20.24
N ARG A 57 8.74 8.92 20.54
CA ARG A 57 7.94 8.88 21.77
C ARG A 57 8.05 7.50 22.39
N ASP A 58 7.88 7.44 23.71
CA ASP A 58 7.95 6.18 24.43
C ASP A 58 6.80 5.26 23.97
N PRO A 59 7.07 4.05 23.47
CA PRO A 59 6.04 3.13 23.02
C PRO A 59 5.04 2.70 24.10
N SER A 60 5.38 2.89 25.38
CA SER A 60 4.50 2.62 26.52
C SER A 60 3.41 3.68 26.74
N GLU A 61 3.54 4.86 26.12
CA GLU A 61 2.53 5.92 26.18
C GLU A 61 1.27 5.60 25.36
N PHE A 62 1.34 4.62 24.45
CA PHE A 62 0.23 4.27 23.59
C PHE A 62 -0.73 3.27 24.26
N SER A 63 -2.03 3.50 24.06
CA SER A 63 -3.06 2.60 24.60
C SER A 63 -2.95 1.18 24.01
N GLY A 64 -3.41 0.17 24.76
CA GLY A 64 -3.46 -1.21 24.26
C GLY A 64 -4.32 -1.38 22.99
N LYS A 65 -5.34 -0.53 22.81
CA LYS A 65 -6.13 -0.49 21.56
C LYS A 65 -5.29 0.00 20.37
N THR A 66 -4.47 1.03 20.58
CA THR A 66 -3.54 1.54 19.55
C THR A 66 -2.59 0.42 19.10
N TRP A 67 -2.00 -0.30 20.06
CA TRP A 67 -1.15 -1.45 19.77
C TRP A 67 -1.86 -2.55 18.99
N LEU A 68 -3.09 -2.91 19.38
CA LEU A 68 -3.88 -3.91 18.68
C LEU A 68 -4.14 -3.53 17.21
N PHE A 69 -4.60 -2.30 16.95
CA PHE A 69 -4.84 -1.84 15.59
C PHE A 69 -3.56 -1.70 14.76
N LEU A 70 -2.45 -1.27 15.37
CA LEU A 70 -1.15 -1.23 14.69
C LEU A 70 -0.65 -2.63 14.31
N LEU A 71 -0.79 -3.60 15.21
CA LEU A 71 -0.42 -5.01 14.92
C LEU A 71 -1.30 -5.60 13.83
N LEU A 72 -2.63 -5.41 13.91
CA LEU A 72 -3.56 -5.86 12.86
C LEU A 72 -3.21 -5.21 11.50
N SER A 73 -2.93 -3.91 11.49
CA SER A 73 -2.49 -3.20 10.28
C SER A 73 -1.16 -3.72 9.74
N ALA A 74 -0.20 -4.04 10.62
CA ALA A 74 1.09 -4.60 10.23
C ALA A 74 0.92 -6.01 9.63
N CYS A 75 0.10 -6.86 10.24
CA CYS A 75 -0.25 -8.18 9.70
C CYS A 75 -0.92 -8.07 8.32
N ALA A 76 -1.90 -7.17 8.18
CA ALA A 76 -2.58 -6.94 6.89
C ALA A 76 -1.60 -6.44 5.81
N THR A 77 -0.70 -5.52 6.17
CA THR A 77 0.32 -4.99 5.24
C THR A 77 1.31 -6.08 4.83
N GLY A 78 1.80 -6.87 5.79
CA GLY A 78 2.71 -7.99 5.52
C GLY A 78 2.08 -9.03 4.61
N ALA A 79 0.84 -9.44 4.88
CA ALA A 79 0.09 -10.38 4.05
C ALA A 79 -0.12 -9.81 2.62
N SER A 80 -0.50 -8.53 2.51
CA SER A 80 -0.62 -7.83 1.22
C SER A 80 0.68 -7.85 0.43
N TRP A 81 1.82 -7.56 1.05
CA TRP A 81 3.13 -7.58 0.38
C TRP A 81 3.52 -8.97 -0.11
N VAL A 82 3.34 -10.01 0.71
CA VAL A 82 3.62 -11.40 0.30
C VAL A 82 2.79 -11.77 -0.94
N CYS A 83 1.48 -11.49 -0.93
CA CYS A 83 0.62 -11.72 -2.08
C CYS A 83 1.03 -10.89 -3.31
N TYR A 84 1.31 -9.61 -3.12
CA TYR A 84 1.66 -8.68 -4.20
C TYR A 84 3.00 -9.01 -4.85
N PHE A 85 4.05 -9.27 -4.06
CA PHE A 85 5.37 -9.59 -4.62
C PHE A 85 5.41 -10.97 -5.26
N ARG A 86 4.68 -11.96 -4.70
CA ARG A 86 4.51 -13.26 -5.36
C ARG A 86 3.77 -13.12 -6.69
N ALA A 87 2.70 -12.32 -6.74
CA ALA A 87 2.00 -12.00 -7.99
C ALA A 87 2.91 -11.25 -8.98
N LEU A 88 3.72 -10.30 -8.51
CA LEU A 88 4.72 -9.63 -9.35
C LEU A 88 5.79 -10.58 -9.85
N GLN A 89 6.14 -11.64 -9.14
CA GLN A 89 7.16 -12.58 -9.59
C GLN A 89 6.68 -13.35 -10.83
N ILE A 90 5.45 -13.86 -10.80
CA ILE A 90 4.84 -14.67 -11.87
C ILE A 90 4.19 -13.83 -12.98
N GLY A 91 3.71 -12.62 -12.68
CA GLY A 91 2.96 -11.76 -13.59
C GLY A 91 3.76 -10.57 -14.14
N ARG A 92 3.17 -9.85 -15.10
CA ARG A 92 3.73 -8.57 -15.59
C ARG A 92 3.34 -7.44 -14.64
N ALA A 93 4.28 -6.53 -14.34
CA ALA A 93 3.99 -5.37 -13.49
C ALA A 93 2.82 -4.52 -14.02
N SER A 94 2.66 -4.45 -15.36
CA SER A 94 1.55 -3.75 -16.01
C SER A 94 0.17 -4.39 -15.81
N GLN A 95 0.10 -5.66 -15.40
CA GLN A 95 -1.16 -6.36 -15.08
C GLN A 95 -1.40 -6.39 -13.56
N VAL A 96 -0.35 -6.65 -12.78
CA VAL A 96 -0.45 -6.78 -11.32
C VAL A 96 -0.67 -5.43 -10.64
N ALA A 97 0.01 -4.36 -11.08
CA ALA A 97 -0.13 -3.05 -10.44
C ALA A 97 -1.55 -2.45 -10.56
N PRO A 98 -2.25 -2.55 -11.71
CA PRO A 98 -3.65 -2.15 -11.77
C PRO A 98 -4.56 -2.95 -10.82
N ILE A 99 -4.39 -4.28 -10.75
CA ILE A 99 -5.19 -5.14 -9.86
C ILE A 99 -4.96 -4.74 -8.39
N ASP A 100 -3.72 -4.42 -7.99
CA ASP A 100 -3.44 -3.86 -6.66
C ASP A 100 -4.24 -2.57 -6.39
N LYS A 101 -4.40 -1.70 -7.39
CA LYS A 101 -5.21 -0.48 -7.28
C LYS A 101 -6.71 -0.72 -7.23
N PHE A 102 -7.19 -1.92 -7.58
CA PHE A 102 -8.56 -2.32 -7.30
C PHE A 102 -8.87 -2.33 -5.79
N SER A 103 -7.86 -2.43 -4.93
CA SER A 103 -8.01 -2.29 -3.47
C SER A 103 -8.73 -0.99 -3.08
N ILE A 104 -8.66 0.08 -3.89
CA ILE A 104 -9.40 1.32 -3.67
C ILE A 104 -10.91 1.07 -3.63
N VAL A 105 -11.42 0.20 -4.52
CA VAL A 105 -12.84 -0.18 -4.55
C VAL A 105 -13.21 -0.91 -3.26
N LEU A 106 -12.36 -1.84 -2.82
CA LEU A 106 -12.57 -2.59 -1.57
C LEU A 106 -12.49 -1.68 -0.34
N VAL A 107 -11.58 -0.71 -0.32
CA VAL A 107 -11.45 0.28 0.76
C VAL A 107 -12.73 1.10 0.87
N VAL A 108 -13.28 1.60 -0.24
CA VAL A 108 -14.54 2.36 -0.18
C VAL A 108 -15.70 1.46 0.26
N LEU A 109 -15.77 0.22 -0.21
CA LEU A 109 -16.78 -0.73 0.26
C LEU A 109 -16.68 -0.98 1.76
N PHE A 110 -15.47 -1.20 2.29
CA PHE A 110 -15.25 -1.36 3.72
C PHE A 110 -15.51 -0.06 4.50
N ALA A 111 -15.21 1.10 3.94
CA ALA A 111 -15.54 2.39 4.57
C ALA A 111 -17.05 2.60 4.68
N VAL A 112 -17.81 2.25 3.63
CA VAL A 112 -19.27 2.28 3.67
C VAL A 112 -19.82 1.28 4.69
N LEU A 113 -19.30 0.06 4.72
CA LEU A 113 -19.80 -1.02 5.58
C LEU A 113 -19.43 -0.86 7.06
N PHE A 114 -18.18 -0.51 7.37
CA PHE A 114 -17.65 -0.50 8.74
C PHE A 114 -17.53 0.91 9.34
N LEU A 115 -17.25 1.92 8.52
CA LEU A 115 -17.09 3.31 8.97
C LEU A 115 -18.37 4.14 8.77
N GLY A 116 -19.35 3.63 8.01
CA GLY A 116 -20.61 4.31 7.73
C GLY A 116 -20.46 5.51 6.79
N GLU A 117 -19.34 5.60 6.07
CA GLU A 117 -19.12 6.66 5.08
C GLU A 117 -20.16 6.59 3.97
N ARG A 118 -20.63 7.74 3.50
CA ARG A 118 -21.64 7.84 2.43
C ARG A 118 -21.06 8.58 1.23
N PRO A 119 -20.38 7.88 0.32
CA PRO A 119 -19.86 8.48 -0.90
C PRO A 119 -21.00 9.08 -1.72
N SER A 120 -20.77 10.26 -2.27
CA SER A 120 -21.63 10.93 -3.24
C SER A 120 -21.71 10.16 -4.55
N LEU A 121 -22.71 10.47 -5.38
CA LEU A 121 -22.88 9.86 -6.71
C LEU A 121 -21.65 10.03 -7.61
N HIS A 122 -20.96 11.18 -7.50
CA HIS A 122 -19.76 11.47 -8.27
C HIS A 122 -18.58 10.58 -7.84
N GLU A 123 -18.44 10.33 -6.54
CA GLU A 123 -17.41 9.42 -6.01
C GLU A 123 -17.68 7.98 -6.46
N TRP A 124 -18.93 7.53 -6.42
CA TRP A 124 -19.32 6.22 -6.98
C TRP A 124 -19.01 6.08 -8.46
N ALA A 125 -19.29 7.12 -9.26
CA ALA A 125 -18.95 7.12 -10.68
C ALA A 125 -17.42 7.05 -10.91
N GLY A 126 -16.63 7.78 -10.12
CA GLY A 126 -15.16 7.71 -10.16
C GLY A 126 -14.63 6.33 -9.80
N ILE A 127 -15.18 5.70 -8.75
CA ILE A 127 -14.82 4.34 -8.34
C ILE A 127 -15.16 3.32 -9.44
N ALA A 128 -16.33 3.44 -10.06
CA ALA A 128 -16.73 2.58 -11.17
C ALA A 128 -15.78 2.73 -12.37
N LEU A 129 -15.34 3.96 -12.67
CA LEU A 129 -14.38 4.22 -13.75
C LEU A 129 -13.01 3.58 -13.44
N ILE A 130 -12.51 3.70 -12.21
CA ILE A 130 -11.27 3.05 -11.76
C ILE A 130 -11.40 1.53 -11.88
N ALA A 131 -12.51 0.95 -11.37
CA ALA A 131 -12.77 -0.48 -11.42
C ALA A 131 -12.75 -0.98 -12.88
N THR A 132 -13.45 -0.29 -13.78
CA THR A 132 -13.52 -0.66 -15.20
C THR A 132 -12.15 -0.54 -15.86
N GLY A 133 -11.41 0.54 -15.59
CA GLY A 133 -10.06 0.74 -16.12
C GLY A 133 -9.07 -0.35 -15.67
N VAL A 134 -9.16 -0.78 -14.41
CA VAL A 134 -8.36 -1.89 -13.90
C VAL A 134 -8.69 -3.20 -14.61
N MET A 135 -9.98 -3.52 -14.79
CA MET A 135 -10.42 -4.74 -15.50
C MET A 135 -9.88 -4.78 -16.93
N VAL A 136 -9.94 -3.67 -17.66
CA VAL A 136 -9.41 -3.57 -19.04
C VAL A 136 -7.90 -3.82 -19.09
N LEU A 137 -7.14 -3.32 -18.11
CA LEU A 137 -5.69 -3.54 -18.06
C LEU A 137 -5.32 -4.96 -17.60
N ALA A 138 -6.14 -5.57 -16.75
CA ALA A 138 -5.93 -6.91 -16.22
C ALA A 138 -6.21 -8.01 -17.27
N PHE A 139 -7.26 -7.87 -18.08
CA PHE A 139 -7.72 -8.89 -19.04
C PHE A 139 -7.13 -8.74 -20.46
N LYS A 140 -5.94 -8.16 -20.58
CA LYS A 140 -5.24 -8.03 -21.87
C LYS A 140 -4.34 -9.22 -22.19
#